data_AF-A0AAV4MIT1-F1
#
_entry.id   AF-A0AAV4MIT1-F1
#
_cell.length_a   1.000
_cell.length_b   1.000
_cell.length_c   1.000
_cell.angle_alpha   90.00
_cell.angle_beta   90.00
_cell.angle_gamma   90.00
#
_symmetry.space_group_name_H-M   'P 1'
#
loop_
_entity.id
_entity.type
_entity.pdbx_description
1 polymer ?
#
loop_
_entity_poly.entity_id
_entity_poly.type
_entity_poly.pdbx_seq_one_letter_code
_entity_poly.pdbx_strand_id
1 'polypeptide(L)'
;LRNLEVSDRKSITTIEKIDDEAATPISDTNQIDTEINNLTTLITTAYNNSSKLSAHNNCHFLPPHLKQLITQRNQARKAWQLFRDPPSKRLYNQIQARLRKHFKLHNGNTWENKLASLTTEDNSLWLTTSRFKKNAPKSLLLLILIFLLIKLSPKNTKQIQEHKEHKADRSYETQFSENTLNDPSTDTIVDSTINDFNSNPPPV
;
A
#
# COMPACT_ATOMS: atom_id res chain seq x y z
N LEU A 1 3.78 12.45 -22.87
CA LEU A 1 4.17 12.95 -24.21
C LEU A 1 5.69 12.99 -24.35
N ARG A 2 6.42 13.70 -23.47
CA ARG A 2 7.91 13.72 -23.46
C ARG A 2 8.62 12.36 -23.45
N ASN A 3 8.10 11.35 -22.74
CA ASN A 3 8.76 10.04 -22.63
C ASN A 3 8.55 9.09 -23.84
N LEU A 4 7.53 9.35 -24.67
CA LEU A 4 7.35 8.64 -25.94
C LEU A 4 8.31 9.22 -26.98
N GLU A 5 8.40 10.55 -27.02
CA GLU A 5 9.27 11.29 -27.92
C GLU A 5 10.77 11.01 -27.72
N VAL A 6 11.22 10.81 -26.48
CA VAL A 6 12.61 10.40 -26.19
C VAL A 6 12.89 8.96 -26.63
N SER A 7 11.88 8.08 -26.63
CA SER A 7 12.01 6.69 -27.07
C SER A 7 12.11 6.58 -28.58
N ASP A 8 11.25 7.35 -29.28
CA ASP A 8 11.22 7.39 -30.73
C ASP A 8 12.52 8.01 -31.27
N ARG A 9 13.02 9.10 -30.65
CA ARG A 9 14.31 9.72 -31.02
C ARG A 9 15.52 8.80 -30.84
N LYS A 10 15.55 7.98 -29.78
CA LYS A 10 16.62 6.97 -29.57
C LYS A 10 16.58 5.84 -30.59
N SER A 11 15.37 5.44 -31.01
CA SER A 11 15.18 4.40 -32.03
C SER A 11 15.60 4.92 -33.42
N ILE A 12 15.26 6.17 -33.73
CA ILE A 12 15.61 6.84 -35.00
C ILE A 12 17.13 7.04 -35.15
N THR A 13 17.80 7.53 -34.10
CA THR A 13 19.28 7.70 -34.11
C THR A 13 20.05 6.40 -34.21
N THR A 14 19.46 5.27 -33.80
CA THR A 14 20.08 3.95 -33.96
C THR A 14 19.98 3.47 -35.42
N ILE A 15 18.90 3.81 -36.12
CA ILE A 15 18.70 3.45 -37.54
C ILE A 15 19.60 4.32 -38.44
N GLU A 16 19.70 5.62 -38.22
CA GLU A 16 20.64 6.49 -38.97
C GLU A 16 22.09 6.02 -38.85
N LYS A 17 22.47 5.44 -37.71
CA LYS A 17 23.82 4.91 -37.48
C LYS A 17 24.14 3.65 -38.31
N ILE A 18 23.13 2.96 -38.82
CA ILE A 18 23.28 1.78 -39.70
C ILE A 18 23.60 2.21 -41.14
N ASP A 19 23.14 3.39 -41.56
CA ASP A 19 23.33 3.89 -42.92
C ASP A 19 24.71 4.56 -43.12
N ASP A 20 25.36 5.01 -42.03
CA ASP A 20 26.64 5.73 -42.07
C ASP A 20 27.89 4.83 -41.98
N GLU A 21 27.75 3.54 -41.63
CA GLU A 21 28.89 2.61 -41.56
C GLU A 21 29.13 2.00 -42.95
N ALA A 22 30.00 2.65 -43.72
CA ALA A 22 30.36 2.29 -45.09
C ALA A 22 30.54 0.78 -45.29
N ALA A 23 29.72 0.18 -46.15
CA ALA A 23 29.79 -1.22 -46.54
C ALA A 23 31.22 -1.56 -46.99
N THR A 24 31.97 -2.26 -46.14
CA THR A 24 33.31 -2.71 -46.49
C THR A 24 33.20 -3.85 -47.50
N PRO A 25 34.00 -3.85 -48.59
CA PRO A 25 33.93 -4.89 -49.60
C PRO A 25 34.39 -6.22 -48.99
N ILE A 26 33.44 -7.15 -48.86
CA ILE A 26 33.64 -8.45 -48.24
C ILE A 26 34.37 -9.35 -49.25
N SER A 27 35.66 -9.60 -49.00
CA SER A 27 36.52 -10.38 -49.91
C SER A 27 37.04 -11.67 -49.25
N ASP A 28 37.07 -11.73 -47.91
CA ASP A 28 37.59 -12.86 -47.14
C ASP A 28 36.50 -13.54 -46.28
N THR A 29 36.62 -14.85 -46.07
CA THR A 29 35.66 -15.63 -45.26
C THR A 29 35.62 -15.16 -43.80
N ASN A 30 36.75 -14.71 -43.26
CA ASN A 30 36.82 -14.16 -41.90
C ASN A 30 36.06 -12.83 -41.76
N GLN A 31 35.96 -12.05 -42.84
CA GLN A 31 35.19 -10.81 -42.86
C GLN A 31 33.69 -11.10 -42.83
N ILE A 32 33.25 -12.19 -43.47
CA ILE A 32 31.84 -12.63 -43.42
C ILE A 32 31.45 -12.96 -41.98
N ASP A 33 32.27 -13.73 -41.26
CA ASP A 33 31.98 -14.09 -39.86
C ASP A 33 31.99 -12.86 -38.95
N THR A 34 32.86 -11.89 -39.23
CA THR A 34 32.93 -10.63 -38.47
C THR A 34 31.67 -9.79 -38.68
N GLU A 35 31.18 -9.66 -39.92
CA GLU A 35 29.95 -8.93 -40.23
C GLU A 35 28.69 -9.62 -39.70
N ILE A 36 28.64 -10.95 -39.74
CA ILE A 36 27.54 -11.72 -39.12
C ILE A 36 27.50 -11.47 -37.61
N ASN A 37 28.66 -11.45 -36.96
CA ASN A 37 28.75 -11.13 -35.53
C ASN A 37 28.33 -9.68 -35.26
N ASN A 38 28.80 -8.72 -36.05
CA ASN A 38 28.42 -7.32 -35.93
C ASN A 38 26.89 -7.15 -36.06
N LEU A 39 26.29 -7.69 -37.12
CA LEU A 39 24.85 -7.67 -37.34
C LEU A 39 24.08 -8.34 -36.19
N THR A 40 24.57 -9.48 -35.68
CA THR A 40 23.94 -10.16 -34.53
C THR A 40 24.01 -9.31 -33.27
N THR A 41 25.13 -8.63 -33.01
CA THR A 41 25.26 -7.71 -31.88
C THR A 41 24.36 -6.49 -32.04
N LEU A 42 24.20 -5.97 -33.27
CA LEU A 42 23.35 -4.82 -33.54
C LEU A 42 21.87 -5.17 -33.33
N ILE A 43 21.43 -6.33 -33.83
CA ILE A 43 20.06 -6.82 -33.61
C ILE A 43 19.78 -7.02 -32.11
N THR A 44 20.69 -7.70 -31.39
CA THR A 44 20.49 -7.97 -29.96
C THR A 44 20.51 -6.70 -29.13
N THR A 45 21.40 -5.75 -29.42
CA THR A 45 21.43 -4.44 -28.74
C THR A 45 20.19 -3.61 -29.06
N ALA A 46 19.74 -3.55 -30.31
CA ALA A 46 18.50 -2.87 -30.70
C ALA A 46 17.27 -3.50 -30.01
N TYR A 47 17.21 -4.83 -29.94
CA TYR A 47 16.15 -5.56 -29.23
C TYR A 47 16.13 -5.22 -27.75
N ASN A 48 17.28 -5.23 -27.08
CA ASN A 48 17.40 -4.91 -25.66
C ASN A 48 17.08 -3.43 -25.35
N ASN A 49 17.47 -2.52 -26.25
CA ASN A 49 17.21 -1.08 -26.10
C ASN A 49 15.74 -0.72 -26.36
N SER A 50 15.08 -1.41 -27.30
CA SER A 50 13.66 -1.18 -27.64
C SER A 50 12.72 -1.90 -26.67
N SER A 51 13.12 -3.06 -26.16
CA SER A 51 12.36 -3.83 -25.18
C SER A 51 12.45 -3.20 -23.80
N LYS A 52 11.57 -2.24 -23.53
CA LYS A 52 11.27 -1.87 -22.14
C LYS A 52 10.65 -3.09 -21.47
N LEU A 53 11.43 -3.82 -20.66
CA LEU A 53 10.81 -4.60 -19.59
C LEU A 53 10.08 -3.56 -18.73
N SER A 54 8.76 -3.45 -18.92
CA SER A 54 7.90 -2.77 -17.96
C SER A 54 8.14 -3.52 -16.68
N ALA A 55 9.00 -2.97 -15.84
CA ALA A 55 9.35 -3.56 -14.57
C ALA A 55 8.02 -3.96 -13.94
N HIS A 56 7.91 -5.23 -13.56
CA HIS A 56 6.72 -5.81 -12.94
C HIS A 56 6.54 -5.23 -11.54
N ASN A 57 6.72 -3.93 -11.40
CA ASN A 57 6.77 -3.19 -10.17
C ASN A 57 5.33 -2.79 -9.93
N ASN A 58 4.64 -3.65 -9.19
CA ASN A 58 3.27 -3.42 -8.74
C ASN A 58 2.26 -3.43 -9.90
N CYS A 59 2.22 -4.50 -10.69
CA CYS A 59 0.97 -4.85 -11.35
C CYS A 59 -0.02 -5.18 -10.21
N HIS A 60 -0.68 -4.17 -9.66
CA HIS A 60 -1.76 -4.34 -8.70
C HIS A 60 -2.64 -5.44 -9.27
N PHE A 61 -2.71 -6.55 -8.55
CA PHE A 61 -3.34 -7.76 -9.05
C PHE A 61 -4.82 -7.45 -9.23
N LEU A 62 -5.19 -7.00 -10.42
CA LEU A 62 -6.58 -6.65 -10.71
C LEU A 62 -7.38 -7.95 -10.66
N PRO A 63 -8.54 -7.95 -9.98
CA PRO A 63 -9.46 -9.07 -10.02
C PRO A 63 -9.71 -9.54 -11.47
N PRO A 64 -9.80 -10.87 -11.71
CA PRO A 64 -9.99 -11.42 -13.06
C PRO A 64 -11.16 -10.79 -13.82
N HIS A 65 -12.27 -10.50 -13.14
CA HIS A 65 -13.45 -9.86 -13.75
C HIS A 65 -13.15 -8.46 -14.29
N LEU A 66 -12.32 -7.65 -13.62
CA LEU A 66 -11.92 -6.33 -14.10
C LEU A 66 -11.02 -6.43 -15.32
N LYS A 67 -10.10 -7.41 -15.35
CA LYS A 67 -9.24 -7.67 -16.51
C LYS A 67 -10.09 -8.01 -17.74
N GLN A 68 -11.08 -8.89 -17.58
CA GLN A 68 -12.00 -9.25 -18.65
C GLN A 68 -12.79 -8.03 -19.18
N LEU A 69 -13.32 -7.18 -18.29
CA LEU A 69 -14.02 -5.95 -18.68
C LEU A 69 -13.11 -4.97 -19.44
N ILE A 70 -11.84 -4.84 -19.03
CA ILE A 70 -10.85 -4.01 -19.74
C ILE A 70 -10.61 -4.55 -21.14
N THR A 71 -10.44 -5.87 -21.29
CA THR A 71 -10.25 -6.51 -22.59
C THR A 71 -11.45 -6.28 -23.51
N GLN A 72 -12.67 -6.50 -23.02
CA GLN A 72 -13.90 -6.25 -23.78
C GLN A 72 -14.04 -4.77 -24.18
N ARG A 73 -13.73 -3.85 -23.28
CA ARG A 73 -13.73 -2.41 -23.57
C ARG A 73 -12.73 -2.09 -24.69
N ASN A 74 -11.52 -2.64 -24.63
CA ASN A 74 -10.48 -2.39 -25.62
C ASN A 74 -10.89 -2.93 -27.00
N GLN A 75 -11.50 -4.12 -27.05
CA GLN A 75 -12.05 -4.70 -28.28
C GLN A 75 -13.14 -3.80 -28.87
N ALA A 76 -14.11 -3.35 -28.07
CA ALA A 76 -15.18 -2.45 -28.52
C ALA A 76 -14.62 -1.08 -28.99
N ARG A 77 -13.59 -0.55 -28.31
CA ARG A 77 -12.89 0.66 -28.74
C ARG A 77 -12.20 0.46 -30.08
N LYS A 78 -11.51 -0.67 -30.28
CA LYS A 78 -10.84 -1.00 -31.54
C LYS A 78 -11.85 -1.11 -32.68
N ALA A 79 -12.96 -1.82 -32.47
CA ALA A 79 -14.04 -1.91 -33.45
C ALA A 79 -14.58 -0.52 -33.84
N TRP A 80 -14.93 0.32 -32.85
CA TRP A 80 -15.37 1.69 -33.12
C TRP A 80 -14.30 2.55 -33.82
N GLN A 81 -13.02 2.33 -33.52
CA GLN A 81 -11.94 3.08 -34.17
C GLN A 81 -11.75 2.70 -35.65
N LEU A 82 -11.94 1.42 -35.97
CA LEU A 82 -11.80 0.90 -37.33
C LEU A 82 -13.03 1.23 -38.19
N PHE A 83 -14.22 0.92 -37.70
CA PHE A 83 -15.45 0.96 -38.51
C PHE A 83 -16.28 2.23 -38.31
N ARG A 84 -16.00 3.02 -37.26
CA ARG A 84 -16.73 4.24 -36.89
C ARG A 84 -18.24 4.06 -36.71
N ASP A 85 -18.67 2.85 -36.37
CA ASP A 85 -20.07 2.49 -36.26
C ASP A 85 -20.68 2.92 -34.89
N PRO A 86 -21.92 3.46 -34.87
CA PRO A 86 -22.61 3.81 -33.64
C PRO A 86 -22.83 2.64 -32.65
N PRO A 87 -23.15 1.41 -33.08
CA PRO A 87 -23.31 0.26 -32.17
C PRO A 87 -22.05 -0.04 -31.35
N SER A 88 -20.87 -0.08 -31.98
CA SER A 88 -19.61 -0.30 -31.26
C SER A 88 -19.29 0.84 -30.29
N LYS A 89 -19.61 2.09 -30.64
CA LYS A 89 -19.47 3.23 -29.72
C LYS A 89 -20.38 3.07 -28.49
N ARG A 90 -21.62 2.64 -28.70
CA ARG A 90 -22.57 2.37 -27.59
C ARG A 90 -22.05 1.24 -26.70
N LEU A 91 -21.58 0.14 -27.29
CA LEU A 91 -21.01 -0.99 -26.55
C LEU A 91 -19.79 -0.56 -25.73
N TYR A 92 -18.86 0.19 -26.32
CA TYR A 92 -17.70 0.76 -25.62
C TYR A 92 -18.14 1.60 -24.41
N ASN A 93 -19.09 2.52 -24.61
CA ASN A 93 -19.59 3.39 -23.54
C ASN A 93 -20.27 2.60 -22.40
N GLN A 94 -21.06 1.57 -22.74
CA GLN A 94 -21.70 0.69 -21.77
C GLN A 94 -20.67 -0.07 -20.94
N ILE A 95 -19.69 -0.70 -21.58
CA ILE A 95 -18.62 -1.44 -20.88
C ILE A 95 -17.78 -0.46 -20.04
N GLN A 96 -17.46 0.72 -20.56
CA GLN A 96 -16.74 1.76 -19.81
C GLN A 96 -17.51 2.21 -18.58
N ALA A 97 -18.84 2.37 -18.66
CA ALA A 97 -19.67 2.73 -17.51
C ALA A 97 -19.68 1.62 -16.44
N ARG A 98 -19.82 0.35 -16.86
CA ARG A 98 -19.70 -0.81 -15.96
C ARG A 98 -18.32 -0.83 -15.30
N LEU A 99 -17.26 -0.66 -16.08
CA LEU A 99 -15.88 -0.65 -15.60
C LEU A 99 -15.66 0.43 -14.54
N ARG A 100 -16.16 1.66 -14.74
CA ARG A 100 -16.10 2.72 -13.72
C ARG A 100 -16.80 2.32 -12.42
N LYS A 101 -17.97 1.68 -12.50
CA LYS A 101 -18.72 1.20 -11.33
C LYS A 101 -17.91 0.15 -10.57
N HIS A 102 -17.37 -0.86 -11.26
CA HIS A 102 -16.57 -1.90 -10.63
C HIS A 102 -15.27 -1.36 -10.03
N PHE A 103 -14.58 -0.42 -10.68
CA PHE A 103 -13.40 0.23 -10.08
C PHE A 103 -13.75 1.05 -8.84
N LYS A 104 -14.88 1.78 -8.84
CA LYS A 104 -15.33 2.52 -7.66
C LYS A 104 -15.60 1.59 -6.49
N LEU A 105 -16.28 0.46 -6.73
CA LEU A 105 -16.55 -0.55 -5.72
C LEU A 105 -15.26 -1.22 -5.22
N HIS A 106 -14.41 -1.68 -6.13
CA HIS A 106 -13.14 -2.30 -5.78
C HIS A 106 -12.27 -1.35 -4.94
N ASN A 107 -12.11 -0.11 -5.39
CA ASN A 107 -11.32 0.88 -4.66
C ASN A 107 -11.96 1.19 -3.30
N GLY A 108 -13.29 1.32 -3.22
CA GLY A 108 -14.03 1.47 -1.97
C GLY A 108 -13.70 0.35 -0.99
N ASN A 109 -13.87 -0.91 -1.39
CA ASN A 109 -13.56 -2.07 -0.56
C ASN A 109 -12.08 -2.12 -0.15
N THR A 110 -11.15 -1.80 -1.05
CA THR A 110 -9.72 -1.76 -0.69
C THR A 110 -9.42 -0.68 0.35
N TRP A 111 -10.10 0.47 0.27
CA TRP A 111 -9.97 1.54 1.25
C TRP A 111 -10.61 1.18 2.58
N GLU A 112 -11.79 0.58 2.57
CA GLU A 112 -12.47 0.10 3.77
C GLU A 112 -11.62 -0.95 4.52
N ASN A 113 -11.09 -1.94 3.80
CA ASN A 113 -10.20 -2.95 4.37
C ASN A 113 -8.91 -2.33 4.92
N LYS A 114 -8.31 -1.39 4.17
CA LYS A 114 -7.12 -0.67 4.62
C LYS A 114 -7.39 0.16 5.87
N LEU A 115 -8.55 0.81 5.97
CA LEU A 115 -8.93 1.56 7.17
C LEU A 115 -9.22 0.65 8.36
N ALA A 116 -9.82 -0.52 8.12
CA ALA A 116 -10.07 -1.52 9.15
C ALA A 116 -8.77 -2.14 9.70
N SER A 117 -7.72 -2.24 8.89
CA SER A 117 -6.42 -2.75 9.32
C SER A 117 -5.51 -1.71 9.99
N LEU A 118 -5.98 -0.48 10.21
CA LEU A 118 -5.19 0.55 10.89
C LEU A 118 -5.23 0.34 12.40
N THR A 119 -4.06 0.16 12.98
CA THR A 119 -3.88 -0.03 14.43
C THR A 119 -3.03 1.11 15.00
N THR A 120 -3.29 1.48 16.25
CA THR A 120 -2.51 2.50 16.98
C THR A 120 -1.13 1.99 17.37
N GLU A 121 -0.99 0.69 17.61
CA GLU A 121 0.24 0.01 18.06
C GLU A 121 1.36 0.08 17.01
N ASP A 122 1.03 -0.13 15.73
CA ASP A 122 2.01 -0.23 14.64
C ASP A 122 2.37 1.13 13.98
N ASN A 123 1.97 2.26 14.57
CA ASN A 123 2.06 3.61 13.98
C ASN A 123 1.41 3.77 12.59
N SER A 124 0.74 2.74 12.07
CA SER A 124 0.14 2.70 10.74
C SER A 124 -0.96 3.76 10.58
N LEU A 125 -1.73 4.00 11.64
CA LEU A 125 -2.73 5.06 11.72
C LEU A 125 -2.10 6.45 11.54
N TRP A 126 -0.98 6.73 12.22
CA TRP A 126 -0.30 8.02 12.13
C TRP A 126 0.38 8.22 10.77
N LEU A 127 1.02 7.17 10.23
CA LEU A 127 1.67 7.23 8.92
C LEU A 127 0.67 7.46 7.79
N THR A 128 -0.49 6.79 7.84
CA THR A 128 -1.55 6.99 6.84
C THR A 128 -2.12 8.40 6.92
N THR A 129 -2.52 8.86 8.11
CA THR A 129 -3.07 10.22 8.31
C THR A 129 -2.06 11.32 7.96
N SER A 130 -0.77 11.16 8.30
CA SER A 130 0.28 12.13 7.98
C SER A 130 0.55 12.25 6.48
N ARG A 131 0.42 11.16 5.71
CA ARG A 131 0.52 11.21 4.25
C ARG A 131 -0.61 12.02 3.61
N PHE A 132 -1.80 11.98 4.20
CA PHE A 132 -2.92 12.80 3.72
C PHE A 132 -2.72 14.28 4.03
N LYS A 133 -2.11 14.64 5.16
CA LYS A 133 -1.84 16.05 5.52
C LYS A 133 -0.92 16.77 4.53
N LYS A 134 0.04 16.07 3.93
CA LYS A 134 1.02 16.68 3.00
C LYS A 134 0.43 17.07 1.65
N ASN A 135 -0.63 16.39 1.20
CA ASN A 135 -1.12 16.49 -0.19
C ASN A 135 -2.62 16.84 -0.30
N ALA A 136 -3.34 17.03 0.81
CA ALA A 136 -4.79 17.23 0.79
C ALA A 136 -5.20 18.70 0.94
N PRO A 137 -6.22 19.17 0.18
CA PRO A 137 -6.94 20.38 0.55
C PRO A 137 -7.61 20.20 1.92
N LYS A 138 -7.67 21.27 2.71
CA LYS A 138 -8.16 21.29 4.11
C LYS A 138 -9.54 20.62 4.28
N SER A 139 -10.39 20.65 3.25
CA SER A 139 -11.73 20.02 3.24
C SER A 139 -11.72 18.49 3.27
N LEU A 140 -10.73 17.84 2.64
CA LEU A 140 -10.60 16.37 2.67
C LEU A 140 -10.09 15.86 4.01
N LEU A 141 -9.28 16.66 4.71
CA LEU A 141 -8.82 16.33 6.06
C LEU A 141 -9.97 16.29 7.07
N LEU A 142 -10.93 17.23 6.96
CA LEU A 142 -12.12 17.24 7.81
C LEU A 142 -12.96 15.96 7.62
N LEU A 143 -13.14 15.51 6.38
CA LEU A 143 -13.95 14.33 6.06
C LEU A 143 -13.28 13.03 6.56
N ILE A 144 -11.94 12.94 6.47
CA ILE A 144 -11.17 11.82 7.04
C ILE A 144 -11.26 11.81 8.56
N LEU A 145 -11.13 12.98 9.22
CA LEU A 145 -11.27 13.10 10.67
C LEU A 145 -12.67 12.70 11.13
N ILE A 146 -13.72 13.16 10.43
CA ILE A 146 -15.11 12.78 10.68
C ILE A 146 -15.30 11.28 10.50
N PHE A 147 -14.77 10.68 9.43
CA PHE A 147 -14.87 9.24 9.20
C PHE A 147 -14.12 8.41 10.27
N LEU A 148 -12.96 8.89 10.72
CA LEU A 148 -12.20 8.28 11.81
C LEU A 148 -12.96 8.38 13.14
N LEU A 149 -13.53 9.55 13.44
CA LEU A 149 -14.38 9.78 14.62
C LEU A 149 -15.65 8.91 14.58
N ILE A 150 -16.22 8.67 13.40
CA ILE A 150 -17.36 7.74 13.21
C ILE A 150 -16.93 6.27 13.41
N LYS A 151 -15.73 5.88 13.00
CA LYS A 151 -15.17 4.53 13.28
C LYS A 151 -14.80 4.31 14.74
N LEU A 152 -14.38 5.37 15.46
CA LEU A 152 -14.20 5.38 16.91
C LEU A 152 -15.53 5.61 17.68
N SER A 153 -16.65 5.80 16.97
CA SER A 153 -17.99 6.06 17.52
C SER A 153 -18.62 4.80 18.16
N PRO A 154 -19.59 4.94 19.06
CA PRO A 154 -19.63 4.27 20.36
C PRO A 154 -20.20 2.84 20.37
N LYS A 155 -20.00 2.06 19.30
CA LYS A 155 -20.32 0.62 19.33
C LYS A 155 -19.20 -0.21 19.97
N ASN A 156 -17.95 0.24 19.82
CA ASN A 156 -16.82 -0.32 20.56
C ASN A 156 -16.62 0.30 21.95
N THR A 157 -17.15 1.50 22.22
CA THR A 157 -17.04 2.09 23.57
C THR A 157 -17.90 1.37 24.59
N LYS A 158 -19.01 0.71 24.23
CA LYS A 158 -19.76 -0.10 25.20
C LYS A 158 -18.90 -1.24 25.74
N GLN A 159 -18.29 -2.03 24.86
CA GLN A 159 -17.37 -3.10 25.27
C GLN A 159 -16.11 -2.57 25.96
N ILE A 160 -15.54 -1.44 25.51
CA ILE A 160 -14.37 -0.81 26.15
C ILE A 160 -14.74 -0.23 27.53
N GLN A 161 -15.94 0.33 27.68
CA GLN A 161 -16.45 0.87 28.94
C GLN A 161 -16.77 -0.27 29.91
N GLU A 162 -17.47 -1.31 29.46
CA GLU A 162 -17.71 -2.54 30.23
C GLU A 162 -16.39 -3.19 30.66
N HIS A 163 -15.35 -3.20 29.80
CA HIS A 163 -14.04 -3.74 30.16
C HIS A 163 -13.27 -2.84 31.14
N LYS A 164 -13.43 -1.51 31.05
CA LYS A 164 -12.86 -0.55 32.01
C LYS A 164 -13.57 -0.62 33.36
N GLU A 165 -14.89 -0.73 33.36
CA GLU A 165 -15.74 -0.91 34.54
C GLU A 165 -15.39 -2.23 35.22
N HIS A 166 -15.32 -3.34 34.48
CA HIS A 166 -14.89 -4.63 35.01
C HIS A 166 -13.47 -4.57 35.60
N LYS A 167 -12.54 -3.85 34.95
CA LYS A 167 -11.17 -3.69 35.47
C LYS A 167 -11.12 -2.82 36.73
N ALA A 168 -11.97 -1.80 36.81
CA ALA A 168 -12.12 -0.95 38.00
C ALA A 168 -12.77 -1.74 39.14
N ASP A 169 -13.87 -2.46 38.90
CA ASP A 169 -14.54 -3.32 39.88
C ASP A 169 -13.60 -4.36 40.46
N ARG A 170 -12.83 -5.07 39.61
CA ARG A 170 -11.84 -6.04 40.09
C ARG A 170 -10.73 -5.37 40.92
N SER A 171 -10.36 -4.12 40.58
CA SER A 171 -9.40 -3.34 41.37
C SER A 171 -9.97 -2.91 42.71
N TYR A 172 -11.25 -2.53 42.79
CA TYR A 172 -11.92 -2.17 44.04
C TYR A 172 -12.12 -3.39 44.93
N GLU A 173 -12.51 -4.55 44.38
CA GLU A 173 -12.60 -5.82 45.12
C GLU A 173 -11.26 -6.18 45.77
N THR A 174 -10.13 -5.95 45.09
CA THR A 174 -8.79 -6.18 45.68
C THR A 174 -8.34 -5.13 46.68
N GLN A 175 -8.95 -3.94 46.70
CA GLN A 175 -8.62 -2.86 47.65
C GLN A 175 -9.42 -2.94 48.95
N PHE A 176 -10.58 -3.61 48.92
CA PHE A 176 -11.47 -3.78 50.07
C PHE A 176 -11.55 -5.22 50.57
N SER A 177 -10.67 -6.11 50.11
CA SER A 177 -10.51 -7.40 50.79
C SER A 177 -10.13 -7.13 52.23
N GLU A 178 -10.89 -7.66 53.18
CA GLU A 178 -10.61 -7.54 54.61
C GLU A 178 -9.13 -7.90 54.83
N ASN A 179 -8.35 -6.94 55.37
CA ASN A 179 -7.05 -7.28 55.91
C ASN A 179 -7.30 -8.42 56.89
N THR A 180 -6.70 -9.58 56.62
CA THR A 180 -6.70 -10.67 57.60
C THR A 180 -6.04 -10.11 58.85
N LEU A 181 -6.85 -9.85 59.89
CA LEU A 181 -6.43 -9.16 61.11
C LEU A 181 -5.23 -9.81 61.81
N ASN A 182 -4.90 -11.06 61.43
CA ASN A 182 -3.74 -11.81 61.88
C ASN A 182 -2.98 -12.34 60.64
N ASP A 183 -2.31 -11.47 59.88
CA ASP A 183 -1.28 -11.92 58.94
C ASP A 183 0.03 -12.15 59.74
N PRO A 184 0.52 -13.40 59.84
CA PRO A 184 1.72 -13.73 60.62
C PRO A 184 2.95 -12.93 60.17
N SER A 185 2.99 -12.54 58.89
CA SER A 185 4.09 -11.73 58.35
C SER A 185 4.07 -10.31 58.91
N THR A 186 2.90 -9.70 59.07
CA THR A 186 2.81 -8.36 59.68
C THR A 186 3.04 -8.39 61.18
N ASP A 187 2.55 -9.41 61.87
CA ASP A 187 2.70 -9.53 63.32
C ASP A 187 4.18 -9.68 63.71
N THR A 188 4.93 -10.50 62.97
CA THR A 188 6.38 -10.66 63.18
C THR A 188 7.17 -9.37 62.93
N ILE A 189 6.77 -8.54 61.96
CA ILE A 189 7.40 -7.25 61.66
C ILE A 189 7.09 -6.24 62.77
N VAL A 190 5.85 -6.20 63.26
CA VAL A 190 5.45 -5.32 64.36
C VAL A 190 6.23 -5.68 65.63
N ASP A 191 6.29 -6.97 65.97
CA ASP A 191 7.02 -7.46 67.14
C ASP A 191 8.53 -7.17 67.05
N SER A 192 9.15 -7.35 65.87
CA SER A 192 10.56 -6.99 65.69
C SER A 192 10.79 -5.50 65.83
N THR A 193 9.89 -4.67 65.31
CA THR A 193 10.01 -3.20 65.36
C THR A 193 9.84 -2.67 66.79
N ILE A 194 8.91 -3.24 67.55
CA ILE A 194 8.71 -2.91 68.96
C ILE A 194 9.95 -3.30 69.78
N ASN A 195 10.52 -4.48 69.52
CA ASN A 195 11.74 -4.92 70.19
C ASN A 195 12.94 -4.03 69.86
N ASP A 196 13.10 -3.60 68.60
CA ASP A 196 14.17 -2.68 68.19
C ASP A 196 14.00 -1.30 68.84
N PHE A 197 12.78 -0.76 68.91
CA PHE A 197 12.49 0.52 69.56
C PHE A 197 12.80 0.48 71.06
N ASN A 198 12.43 -0.61 71.74
CA ASN A 198 12.72 -0.79 73.16
C ASN A 198 14.22 -1.01 73.43
N SER A 199 14.94 -1.60 72.48
CA SER A 199 16.38 -1.87 72.61
C SER A 199 17.24 -0.63 72.32
N ASN A 200 16.76 0.27 71.45
CA ASN A 200 17.43 1.52 71.09
C ASN A 200 16.44 2.70 71.17
N PRO A 201 16.09 3.15 72.39
CA PRO A 201 15.23 4.30 72.53
C PRO A 201 15.93 5.54 71.95
N PRO A 202 15.20 6.43 71.26
CA PRO A 202 15.78 7.63 70.69
C PRO A 202 16.37 8.52 71.81
N PRO A 203 17.52 9.16 71.57
CA PRO A 203 18.17 10.01 72.57
C PRO A 203 17.27 11.20 72.92
N VAL A 204 17.11 11.43 74.23
CA VAL A 204 16.31 12.50 74.84
C VAL A 204 17.03 13.84 74.76
#